data_AF-A0A0K8RJ67-F1
#
_entry.id   AF-A0A0K8RJ67-F1
#
_cell.length_a   1.000
_cell.length_b   1.000
_cell.length_c   1.000
_cell.angle_alpha   90.00
_cell.angle_beta   90.00
_cell.angle_gamma   90.00
#
_symmetry.space_group_name_H-M   'P 1'
#
loop_
_entity.id
_entity.type
_entity.pdbx_description
1 polymer ?
#
loop_
_entity_poly.entity_id
_entity_poly.type
_entity_poly.pdbx_seq_one_letter_code
_entity_poly.pdbx_strand_id
1 'polypeptide(L)'
;MEAKTFAFLEIAMFIALGIQTFVAVTDAAGKDDEHFSVDYCGMNCTQQEDGSWTACSGRNGECRCYHESGKRSGLCLSTTYIDFSEYGNLSDSDIAAASPRLSMKESH
;
A
#
# COMPACT_ATOMS: atom_id res chain seq x y z
N MET A 1 34.98 32.87 -21.07
CA MET A 1 34.75 31.46 -21.46
C MET A 1 34.01 30.67 -20.36
N GLU A 2 33.58 31.32 -19.27
CA GLU A 2 33.14 30.64 -18.04
C GLU A 2 31.64 30.32 -18.01
N ALA A 3 30.80 31.15 -18.65
CA ALA A 3 29.35 30.95 -18.68
C ALA A 3 28.95 29.65 -19.41
N LYS A 4 29.70 29.23 -20.44
CA LYS A 4 29.43 27.98 -21.18
C LYS A 4 29.74 26.74 -20.34
N THR A 5 30.76 26.80 -19.49
CA THR A 5 31.15 25.68 -18.60
C THR A 5 30.16 25.52 -17.45
N PHE A 6 29.67 26.63 -16.89
CA PHE A 6 28.67 26.60 -15.82
C PHE A 6 27.36 25.97 -16.29
N ALA A 7 26.85 26.38 -17.47
CA ALA A 7 25.65 25.78 -18.06
C ALA A 7 25.81 24.28 -18.35
N PHE A 8 26.98 23.83 -18.79
CA PHE A 8 27.25 22.41 -19.02
C PHE A 8 27.22 21.60 -17.73
N LEU A 9 27.77 22.14 -16.64
CA LEU A 9 27.77 21.50 -15.33
C LEU A 9 26.35 21.39 -14.74
N GLU A 10 25.53 22.43 -14.87
CA GLU A 10 24.12 22.38 -14.44
C GLU A 10 23.34 21.32 -15.21
N ILE A 11 23.47 21.28 -16.55
CA ILE A 11 22.80 20.28 -17.39
C ILE A 11 23.24 18.86 -16.99
N ALA A 12 24.53 18.63 -16.77
CA ALA A 12 25.05 17.34 -16.31
C ALA A 12 24.49 16.95 -14.94
N MET A 13 24.38 17.90 -14.00
CA MET A 13 23.77 17.68 -12.69
C MET A 13 22.29 17.31 -12.80
N PHE A 14 21.51 18.00 -13.63
CA PHE A 14 20.10 17.68 -13.86
C PHE A 14 19.91 16.32 -14.53
N ILE A 15 20.77 15.94 -15.48
CA ILE A 15 20.74 14.61 -16.10
C ILE A 15 21.05 13.53 -15.06
N ALA A 16 22.06 13.72 -14.23
CA ALA A 16 22.42 12.76 -13.18
C ALA A 16 21.29 12.58 -12.16
N LEU A 17 20.68 13.68 -11.70
CA LEU A 17 19.52 13.65 -10.80
C LEU A 17 18.31 13.00 -11.48
N GLY A 18 18.04 13.32 -12.74
CA GLY A 18 16.96 12.74 -13.52
C GLY A 18 17.09 11.22 -13.64
N ILE A 19 18.27 10.72 -14.00
CA ILE A 19 18.54 9.27 -14.08
C ILE A 19 18.29 8.60 -12.73
N GLN A 20 18.76 9.19 -11.63
CA GLN A 20 18.51 8.65 -10.28
C GLN A 20 17.01 8.61 -9.93
N THR A 21 16.25 9.65 -10.30
CA THR A 21 14.80 9.65 -10.08
C THR A 21 14.08 8.59 -10.90
N PHE A 22 14.48 8.34 -12.15
CA PHE A 22 13.86 7.29 -12.97
C PHE A 22 14.13 5.90 -12.40
N VAL A 23 15.36 5.61 -11.96
CA VAL A 23 15.72 4.32 -11.35
C VAL A 23 14.92 4.05 -10.07
N ALA A 24 14.80 5.06 -9.19
CA ALA A 24 14.04 4.92 -7.95
C ALA A 24 12.54 4.69 -8.23
N VAL A 25 11.98 5.35 -9.25
CA VAL A 25 10.58 5.15 -9.66
C VAL A 25 10.38 3.74 -10.25
N THR A 26 11.32 3.23 -11.06
CA THR A 26 11.21 1.88 -11.61
C THR A 26 11.32 0.79 -10.54
N ASP A 27 12.15 0.97 -9.52
CA ASP A 27 12.26 0.01 -8.41
C ASP A 27 11.03 0.02 -7.48
N ALA A 28 10.31 1.14 -7.44
CA ALA A 28 9.04 1.26 -6.73
C ALA A 28 7.88 0.69 -7.56
N ALA A 29 7.89 0.90 -8.87
CA ALA A 29 6.90 0.34 -9.79
C ALA A 29 7.10 -1.16 -10.05
N GLY A 30 8.31 -1.69 -9.91
CA GLY A 30 8.61 -3.11 -10.11
C GLY A 30 8.23 -4.03 -8.95
N LYS A 31 7.68 -3.50 -7.85
CA LYS A 31 7.16 -4.30 -6.73
C LYS A 31 5.66 -4.57 -6.86
N ASP A 32 5.22 -4.88 -8.08
CA ASP A 32 3.85 -5.33 -8.34
C ASP A 32 3.58 -6.73 -7.74
N ASP A 33 4.62 -7.41 -7.28
CA ASP A 33 4.55 -8.72 -6.62
C ASP A 33 4.13 -8.63 -5.15
N GLU A 34 3.91 -7.45 -4.58
CA GLU A 34 3.46 -7.29 -3.20
C GLU A 34 2.27 -6.33 -3.10
N HIS A 35 1.25 -6.73 -2.33
CA HIS A 35 0.14 -5.85 -1.98
C HIS A 35 0.12 -5.61 -0.47
N PHE A 36 0.28 -4.35 -0.09
CA PHE A 36 0.11 -3.89 1.28
C PHE A 36 -1.02 -2.87 1.34
N SER A 37 -2.06 -3.16 2.14
CA SER A 37 -3.14 -2.22 2.40
C SER A 37 -3.34 -1.98 3.90
N VAL A 38 -3.73 -0.75 4.23
CA VAL A 38 -4.14 -0.36 5.57
C VAL A 38 -5.52 0.24 5.48
N ASP A 39 -6.47 -0.40 6.13
CA ASP A 39 -7.87 -0.01 6.08
C ASP A 39 -8.38 0.38 7.46
N TYR A 40 -9.09 1.52 7.51
CA TYR A 40 -9.77 1.93 8.72
C TYR A 40 -11.00 1.05 8.99
N CYS A 41 -11.08 0.51 10.20
CA CYS A 41 -12.16 -0.41 10.60
C CYS A 41 -13.48 0.29 10.95
N GLY A 42 -13.59 1.61 10.74
CA GLY A 42 -14.80 2.37 11.04
C GLY A 42 -14.94 2.81 12.50
N MET A 43 -13.95 2.53 13.36
CA MET A 43 -13.96 2.93 14.76
C MET A 43 -12.59 3.35 15.29
N ASN A 44 -12.59 4.24 16.28
CA ASN A 44 -11.40 4.63 17.03
C ASN A 44 -11.20 3.71 18.22
N CYS A 45 -9.98 3.71 18.77
CA CYS A 45 -9.71 3.12 20.06
C CYS A 45 -9.21 4.17 21.06
N THR A 46 -9.57 4.02 22.34
CA THR A 46 -9.11 4.91 23.41
C THR A 46 -8.57 4.13 24.60
N GLN A 47 -7.60 4.72 25.28
CA GLN A 47 -7.04 4.14 26.50
C GLN A 47 -8.02 4.35 27.67
N GLN A 48 -8.35 3.25 28.35
CA GLN A 48 -9.19 3.18 29.53
C GLN A 48 -8.38 3.52 30.79
N GLU A 49 -9.07 3.73 31.92
CA GLU A 49 -8.43 4.10 33.19
C GLU A 49 -7.49 3.02 33.74
N ASP A 50 -7.77 1.76 33.42
CA ASP A 50 -6.91 0.60 33.76
C ASP A 50 -5.68 0.46 32.85
N GLY A 51 -5.52 1.35 31.87
CA GLY A 51 -4.44 1.35 30.88
C GLY A 51 -4.68 0.48 29.65
N SER A 52 -5.76 -0.31 29.62
CA SER A 52 -6.14 -1.12 28.45
C SER A 52 -6.74 -0.23 27.34
N TRP A 53 -6.82 -0.74 26.12
CA TRP A 53 -7.43 -0.03 25.00
C TRP A 53 -8.81 -0.62 24.69
N THR A 54 -9.76 0.23 24.31
CA THR A 54 -11.07 -0.23 23.81
C THR A 54 -10.88 -1.22 22.66
N ALA A 55 -11.60 -2.34 22.69
CA ALA A 55 -11.47 -3.39 21.69
C ALA A 55 -11.86 -2.89 20.29
N CYS A 56 -11.07 -3.27 19.29
CA CYS A 56 -11.42 -3.06 17.88
C CYS A 56 -12.30 -4.20 17.38
N SER A 57 -13.56 -3.92 17.08
CA SER A 57 -14.48 -4.86 16.45
C SER A 57 -14.63 -4.53 14.96
N GLY A 58 -14.20 -5.43 14.09
CA GLY A 58 -14.31 -5.27 12.63
C GLY A 58 -13.54 -6.36 11.90
N ARG A 59 -13.91 -6.62 10.65
CA ARG A 59 -13.25 -7.59 9.75
C ARG A 59 -12.87 -8.92 10.43
N ASN A 60 -13.82 -9.57 11.08
CA ASN A 60 -13.62 -10.86 11.75
C ASN A 60 -12.45 -10.93 12.76
N GLY A 61 -12.06 -9.80 13.38
CA GLY A 61 -11.00 -9.74 14.39
C GLY A 61 -9.62 -9.36 13.84
N GLU A 62 -9.52 -9.01 12.57
CA GLU A 62 -8.28 -8.51 11.94
C GLU A 62 -7.89 -7.10 12.38
N CYS A 63 -8.86 -6.34 12.91
CA CYS A 63 -8.61 -4.97 13.36
C CYS A 63 -7.75 -4.92 14.64
N ARG A 64 -6.74 -4.05 14.63
CA ARG A 64 -5.88 -3.74 15.78
C ARG A 64 -5.92 -2.25 16.10
N CYS A 65 -5.72 -1.90 17.37
CA CYS A 65 -5.64 -0.52 17.82
C CYS A 65 -4.23 0.02 17.57
N TYR A 66 -4.11 1.06 16.76
CA TYR A 66 -2.87 1.79 16.51
C TYR A 66 -2.97 3.20 17.10
N HIS A 67 -1.98 3.57 17.91
CA HIS A 67 -1.95 4.87 18.57
C HIS A 67 -0.52 5.44 18.57
N GLU A 68 -0.42 6.77 18.58
CA GLU A 68 0.86 7.44 18.78
C GLU A 68 1.30 7.32 20.25
N SER A 69 2.62 7.33 20.48
CA SER A 69 3.17 7.32 21.84
C SER A 69 2.74 8.57 22.61
N GLY A 70 2.25 8.37 23.84
CA GLY A 70 1.74 9.44 24.70
C GLY A 70 0.32 9.93 24.38
N LYS A 71 -0.35 9.39 23.37
CA LYS A 71 -1.77 9.67 23.10
C LYS A 71 -2.66 8.61 23.74
N ARG A 72 -3.85 9.05 24.19
CA ARG A 72 -4.91 8.19 24.74
C ARG A 72 -5.99 7.83 23.72
N SER A 73 -5.78 8.19 22.47
CA SER A 73 -6.68 7.93 21.35
C SER A 73 -5.86 7.40 20.18
N GLY A 74 -6.46 6.46 19.46
CA GLY A 74 -5.90 5.77 18.32
C GLY A 74 -7.00 5.35 17.33
N LEU A 75 -6.59 4.68 16.27
CA LEU A 75 -7.47 4.20 15.20
C LEU A 75 -7.49 2.67 15.20
N CYS A 76 -8.64 2.07 14.95
CA CYS A 76 -8.70 0.66 14.64
C CYS A 76 -8.41 0.47 13.16
N LEU A 77 -7.32 -0.21 12.84
CA LEU A 77 -6.86 -0.46 11.47
C LEU A 77 -6.72 -1.97 11.22
N SER A 78 -6.99 -2.38 9.99
CA SER A 78 -6.71 -3.70 9.46
C SER A 78 -5.56 -3.59 8.48
N THR A 79 -4.53 -4.39 8.65
CA THR A 79 -3.40 -4.46 7.73
C THR A 79 -3.47 -5.74 6.93
N THR A 80 -3.45 -5.64 5.61
CA THR A 80 -3.36 -6.79 4.72
C THR A 80 -2.01 -6.74 4.03
N TYR A 81 -1.28 -7.84 4.07
CA TYR A 81 -0.06 -8.05 3.30
C TYR A 81 -0.24 -9.32 2.48
N ILE A 82 -0.02 -9.22 1.18
CA ILE A 82 -0.06 -10.33 0.23
C ILE A 82 1.24 -10.28 -0.55
N ASP A 83 2.02 -11.35 -0.47
CA ASP A 83 3.16 -11.58 -1.35
C ASP A 83 2.67 -12.44 -2.51
N PHE A 84 2.57 -11.85 -3.70
CA PHE A 84 2.14 -12.54 -4.91
C PHE A 84 3.17 -13.58 -5.38
N SER A 85 4.43 -13.50 -4.94
CA SER A 85 5.45 -14.51 -5.27
C SER A 85 5.18 -15.87 -4.62
N GLU A 86 4.38 -15.91 -3.55
CA GLU A 86 3.90 -17.16 -2.94
C GLU A 86 2.89 -17.90 -3.84
N TYR A 87 2.28 -17.20 -4.80
CA TYR A 87 1.38 -17.78 -5.77
C TYR A 87 2.18 -18.16 -7.03
N GLY A 88 2.07 -19.42 -7.44
CA GLY A 88 2.67 -19.86 -8.70
C GLY A 88 2.08 -19.12 -9.91
N ASN A 89 2.72 -19.27 -11.07
CA ASN A 89 2.17 -18.75 -12.33
C ASN A 89 0.75 -19.26 -12.54
N LEU A 90 -0.21 -18.34 -12.61
CA LEU A 90 -1.61 -18.66 -12.88
C LEU A 90 -1.75 -19.17 -14.32
N SER A 91 -2.50 -20.25 -14.51
CA SER A 91 -2.87 -20.70 -15.85
C SER A 91 -3.99 -19.84 -16.42
N ASP A 92 -4.15 -19.81 -17.75
CA ASP A 92 -5.28 -19.13 -18.40
C ASP A 92 -6.63 -19.64 -17.86
N SER A 93 -6.72 -20.92 -17.47
CA SER A 93 -7.90 -21.49 -16.83
C SER A 93 -8.17 -20.90 -15.44
N ASP A 94 -7.14 -20.63 -14.63
CA ASP A 94 -7.31 -20.01 -13.31
C ASP A 94 -7.84 -18.58 -13.45
N ILE A 95 -7.31 -17.83 -14.42
CA ILE A 95 -7.74 -16.46 -14.74
C ILE A 95 -9.20 -16.44 -15.24
N ALA A 96 -9.55 -17.38 -16.12
CA ALA A 96 -10.93 -17.52 -16.60
C ALA A 96 -11.91 -17.88 -15.47
N ALA A 97 -11.48 -18.72 -14.52
CA ALA A 97 -12.30 -19.10 -13.37
C ALA A 97 -12.52 -17.95 -12.37
N ALA A 98 -11.53 -17.06 -12.22
CA ALA A 98 -11.59 -15.88 -11.34
C ALA A 98 -12.34 -14.69 -11.95
N SER A 99 -12.64 -14.74 -13.26
CA SER A 99 -13.35 -13.66 -13.94
C SER A 99 -14.73 -13.43 -13.31
N PRO A 100 -15.16 -12.16 -13.11
CA PRO A 100 -16.49 -11.87 -12.59
C PRO A 100 -17.55 -12.59 -13.41
N ARG A 101 -18.35 -13.43 -12.75
CA ARG A 101 -19.48 -14.05 -13.44
C ARG A 101 -20.44 -12.93 -13.80
N LEU A 102 -20.69 -12.74 -15.09
CA LEU A 102 -21.81 -11.93 -15.54
C LEU A 102 -23.03 -12.47 -14.81
N SER A 103 -23.64 -11.65 -13.94
CA SER A 103 -24.94 -11.99 -13.40
C SER A 103 -25.82 -12.22 -14.62
N MET A 104 -26.29 -13.45 -14.84
CA MET A 104 -27.43 -13.67 -15.70
C MET A 104 -28.50 -12.73 -15.15
N LYS A 105 -28.71 -11.59 -15.81
CA LYS A 105 -29.97 -10.90 -15.69
C LYS A 105 -30.95 -11.91 -16.25
N GLU A 106 -31.62 -12.65 -15.37
CA GLU A 106 -32.89 -13.28 -15.69
C GLU A 106 -33.79 -12.14 -16.19
N SER A 107 -33.85 -12.00 -17.52
CA SER A 107 -34.96 -11.31 -18.15
C SER A 107 -36.14 -12.26 -18.01
N HIS A 108 -36.99 -11.99 -17.04
CA HIS A 108 -38.37 -12.42 -17.08
C HIS A 108 -39.09 -11.78 -18.26
#